data_AF-A0A2E2N828-F1
#
_entry.id   AF-A0A2E2N828-F1
#
_cell.length_a   1.000
_cell.length_b   1.000
_cell.length_c   1.000
_cell.angle_alpha   90.00
_cell.angle_beta   90.00
_cell.angle_gamma   90.00
#
_symmetry.space_group_name_H-M   'P 1'
#
loop_
_entity.id
_entity.type
_entity.pdbx_description
1 polymer ?
#
loop_
_entity_poly.entity_id
_entity_poly.type
_entity_poly.pdbx_seq_one_letter_code
_entity_poly.pdbx_strand_id
1 'polypeptide(L)'
;MNVNHLTPRQITPDDDRHYWFGYFDKSPYEPEGERVLAHRASFIDRFPASTDAADIGLLDPANRAFEPIARSHAWNWQQGSHVQWLADPAADGATRILYNDRRDNRPVSVVCDAAGNEDRVLPHPALAVSPDGRYAATLHMGRLTRLRREYGLPGIEDPSPNDPAPADDGISIMDIVTGETKLIVSMRELASFGVEEPVTFHQHVNHALFNPSSTRLCFMHRYERADGIMHSRLFTVNRDGTDAGGGLRMLFEGLVSHYDWLDDGRILAWAGKRGLLGGGTSSGGASPIKAAMTLARKGLKPVYYALGKPRFLMNKILKDAYHIIHDAAPSDHEVFARGELITDGHPTVSPDGRWLVTDGYPDTRSRQPLYLWDLRDNQGYEIGRFHAPRELDGEIRVDLHPRFNRDGTHVCFDSAMTGRRAMYDVDVTPVTRA
;
A
#
# COMPACT_ATOMS: atom_id res chain seq x y z
N MET A 1 18.91 19.24 -1.36
CA MET A 1 17.44 19.14 -1.24
C MET A 1 16.64 20.34 -1.74
N ASN A 2 17.17 21.58 -1.86
CA ASN A 2 16.32 22.72 -2.25
C ASN A 2 16.44 23.05 -3.74
N VAL A 3 15.54 22.50 -4.53
CA VAL A 3 15.03 23.15 -5.76
C VAL A 3 13.90 24.09 -5.36
N ASN A 4 13.56 25.05 -6.21
CA ASN A 4 12.29 25.77 -6.03
C ASN A 4 11.16 24.73 -6.04
N HIS A 5 10.23 24.82 -5.08
CA HIS A 5 9.07 23.93 -5.06
C HIS A 5 8.35 24.01 -6.39
N LEU A 6 8.04 22.84 -6.95
CA LEU A 6 7.27 22.73 -8.17
C LEU A 6 5.81 23.10 -7.86
N THR A 7 5.12 23.67 -8.85
CA THR A 7 3.73 24.10 -8.69
C THR A 7 2.79 22.99 -9.16
N PRO A 8 2.06 22.32 -8.27
CA PRO A 8 1.08 21.33 -8.68
C PRO A 8 -0.15 21.99 -9.29
N ARG A 9 -0.81 21.27 -10.19
CA ARG A 9 -2.07 21.63 -10.83
C ARG A 9 -3.16 20.68 -10.37
N GLN A 10 -4.30 21.22 -9.93
CA GLN A 10 -5.48 20.40 -9.67
C GLN A 10 -6.02 19.84 -10.99
N ILE A 11 -6.19 18.52 -11.07
CA ILE A 11 -6.71 17.83 -12.26
C ILE A 11 -8.16 17.37 -12.11
N THR A 12 -8.73 17.58 -10.92
CA THR A 12 -10.11 17.22 -10.58
C THR A 12 -11.04 18.42 -10.67
N PRO A 13 -12.35 18.21 -10.87
CA PRO A 13 -13.36 19.27 -10.85
C PRO A 13 -13.24 20.16 -9.60
N ASP A 14 -13.57 21.44 -9.76
CA ASP A 14 -13.75 22.37 -8.66
C ASP A 14 -15.24 22.41 -8.26
N ASP A 15 -15.69 21.35 -7.61
CA ASP A 15 -17.09 21.15 -7.20
C ASP A 15 -17.20 20.74 -5.71
N ASP A 16 -18.39 20.30 -5.29
CA ASP A 16 -18.64 19.90 -3.91
C ASP A 16 -18.25 18.44 -3.58
N ARG A 17 -17.60 17.73 -4.52
CA ARG A 17 -17.22 16.33 -4.39
C ARG A 17 -15.78 16.16 -3.93
N HIS A 18 -15.43 14.90 -3.69
CA HIS A 18 -14.10 14.48 -3.26
C HIS A 18 -13.55 13.44 -4.22
N TYR A 19 -12.32 13.65 -4.68
CA TYR A 19 -11.68 12.85 -5.71
C TYR A 19 -10.33 12.34 -5.22
N TRP A 20 -10.04 11.08 -5.49
CA TRP A 20 -8.76 10.43 -5.18
C TRP A 20 -8.58 9.21 -6.06
N PHE A 21 -7.37 8.67 -6.15
CA PHE A 21 -7.16 7.44 -6.91
C PHE A 21 -7.16 6.17 -6.05
N GLY A 22 -6.52 6.23 -4.89
CA GLY A 22 -6.29 5.07 -4.04
C GLY A 22 -4.83 4.95 -3.64
N TYR A 23 -4.30 3.74 -3.63
CA TYR A 23 -2.96 3.45 -3.12
C TYR A 23 -1.85 3.88 -4.08
N PHE A 24 -0.61 3.94 -3.59
CA PHE A 24 0.55 4.46 -4.36
C PHE A 24 1.16 3.45 -5.34
N ASP A 25 0.89 2.15 -5.17
CA ASP A 25 1.49 1.05 -5.92
C ASP A 25 0.87 0.82 -7.32
N LYS A 26 0.02 1.74 -7.77
CA LYS A 26 -0.73 1.66 -9.03
C LYS A 26 -0.65 2.99 -9.76
N SER A 27 -0.60 2.95 -11.10
CA SER A 27 -0.62 4.18 -11.90
C SER A 27 -2.07 4.55 -12.26
N PRO A 28 -2.50 5.81 -12.03
CA PRO A 28 -3.83 6.25 -12.43
C PRO A 28 -3.88 6.62 -13.91
N TYR A 29 -2.73 6.81 -14.57
CA TYR A 29 -2.65 7.26 -15.96
C TYR A 29 -2.96 6.15 -16.95
N GLU A 30 -3.84 6.46 -17.90
CA GLU A 30 -4.17 5.62 -19.04
C GLU A 30 -2.90 5.23 -19.81
N PRO A 31 -2.72 3.95 -20.22
CA PRO A 31 -1.53 3.52 -20.94
C PRO A 31 -1.29 4.24 -22.28
N GLU A 32 -2.36 4.51 -23.04
CA GLU A 32 -2.29 5.06 -24.40
C GLU A 32 -3.05 6.39 -24.55
N GLY A 33 -3.37 7.05 -23.43
CA GLY A 33 -4.22 8.24 -23.41
C GLY A 33 -3.82 9.23 -22.34
N GLU A 34 -4.55 10.35 -22.28
CA GLU A 34 -4.29 11.43 -21.33
C GLU A 34 -5.18 11.36 -20.09
N ARG A 35 -6.12 10.40 -20.04
CA ARG A 35 -7.09 10.30 -18.95
C ARG A 35 -6.48 9.63 -17.72
N VAL A 36 -7.08 9.94 -16.58
CA VAL A 36 -6.62 9.49 -15.27
C VAL A 36 -7.78 8.85 -14.51
N LEU A 37 -7.59 7.65 -13.98
CA LEU A 37 -8.58 6.98 -13.13
C LEU A 37 -8.75 7.73 -11.81
N ALA A 38 -9.99 7.83 -11.34
CA ALA A 38 -10.30 8.38 -10.02
C ALA A 38 -11.59 7.78 -9.44
N HIS A 39 -11.65 7.78 -8.11
CA HIS A 39 -12.88 7.70 -7.36
C HIS A 39 -13.52 9.07 -7.18
N ARG A 40 -14.83 9.07 -6.95
CA ARG A 40 -15.60 10.23 -6.50
C ARG A 40 -16.55 9.86 -5.37
N ALA A 41 -16.57 10.67 -4.31
CA ALA A 41 -17.49 10.56 -3.18
C ALA A 41 -18.08 11.91 -2.76
N SER A 42 -19.19 11.87 -2.02
CA SER A 42 -19.92 13.05 -1.55
C SER A 42 -19.61 13.46 -0.10
N PHE A 43 -18.70 12.76 0.57
CA PHE A 43 -18.30 13.01 1.96
C PHE A 43 -16.80 12.73 2.13
N ILE A 44 -16.20 13.17 3.24
CA ILE A 44 -14.78 12.97 3.56
C ILE A 44 -14.52 12.80 5.07
N ASP A 45 -15.51 13.11 5.90
CA ASP A 45 -15.43 13.30 7.35
C ASP A 45 -15.61 12.02 8.18
N ARG A 46 -15.73 10.87 7.52
CA ARG A 46 -15.95 9.56 8.15
C ARG A 46 -15.45 8.41 7.28
N PHE A 47 -15.19 7.27 7.91
CA PHE A 47 -14.92 6.03 7.19
C PHE A 47 -16.22 5.53 6.50
N PRO A 48 -16.14 4.94 5.29
CA PRO A 48 -17.34 4.42 4.61
C PRO A 48 -18.04 3.33 5.42
N ALA A 49 -19.37 3.39 5.42
CA ALA A 49 -20.25 2.30 5.82
C ALA A 49 -20.39 1.30 4.66
N SER A 50 -20.87 0.09 4.95
CA SER A 50 -21.08 -0.93 3.91
C SER A 50 -22.09 -0.52 2.84
N THR A 51 -23.01 0.40 3.14
CA THR A 51 -24.00 0.93 2.20
C THR A 51 -23.48 2.08 1.34
N ASP A 52 -22.37 2.71 1.72
CA ASP A 52 -21.80 3.79 0.93
C ASP A 52 -21.16 3.24 -0.34
N ALA A 53 -21.25 4.01 -1.41
CA ALA A 53 -20.60 3.70 -2.67
C ALA A 53 -19.79 4.89 -3.15
N ALA A 54 -18.65 4.60 -3.77
CA ALA A 54 -17.86 5.55 -4.52
C ALA A 54 -18.10 5.32 -6.02
N ASP A 55 -18.21 6.41 -6.77
CA ASP A 55 -18.14 6.31 -8.22
C ASP A 55 -16.68 6.07 -8.62
N ILE A 56 -16.48 5.37 -9.72
CA ILE A 56 -15.21 5.20 -10.40
C ILE A 56 -15.36 5.84 -11.77
N GLY A 57 -14.37 6.59 -12.22
CA GLY A 57 -14.46 7.33 -13.46
C GLY A 57 -13.11 7.73 -14.04
N LEU A 58 -13.19 8.34 -15.22
CA LEU A 58 -12.07 8.87 -15.96
C LEU A 58 -12.07 10.40 -15.86
N LEU A 59 -10.95 10.95 -15.39
CA LEU A 59 -10.67 12.38 -15.40
C LEU A 59 -9.95 12.74 -16.68
N ASP A 60 -10.39 13.80 -17.34
CA ASP A 60 -9.62 14.50 -18.35
C ASP A 60 -8.83 15.63 -17.65
N PRO A 61 -7.50 15.52 -17.52
CA PRO A 61 -6.71 16.54 -16.84
C PRO A 61 -6.76 17.90 -17.53
N ALA A 62 -7.00 17.99 -18.84
CA ALA A 62 -6.95 19.25 -19.58
C ALA A 62 -8.09 20.19 -19.19
N ASN A 63 -9.31 19.66 -19.06
CA ASN A 63 -10.52 20.42 -18.72
C ASN A 63 -11.08 20.10 -17.32
N ARG A 64 -10.47 19.15 -16.61
CA ARG A 64 -10.87 18.65 -15.28
C ARG A 64 -12.26 18.00 -15.25
N ALA A 65 -12.77 17.51 -16.38
CA ALA A 65 -14.04 16.80 -16.43
C ALA A 65 -13.89 15.39 -15.85
N PHE A 66 -14.92 14.94 -15.11
CA PHE A 66 -15.01 13.58 -14.58
C PHE A 66 -16.16 12.84 -15.24
N GLU A 67 -15.86 11.74 -15.92
CA GLU A 67 -16.83 10.82 -16.51
C GLU A 67 -16.96 9.57 -15.64
N PRO A 68 -18.10 9.36 -14.94
CA PRO A 68 -18.32 8.15 -14.17
C PRO A 68 -18.54 6.95 -15.10
N ILE A 69 -17.84 5.85 -14.85
CA ILE A 69 -17.94 4.60 -15.62
C ILE A 69 -18.49 3.44 -14.80
N ALA A 70 -18.33 3.48 -13.47
CA ALA A 70 -18.76 2.41 -12.59
C ALA A 70 -19.04 2.93 -11.18
N ARG A 71 -19.61 2.07 -10.34
CA ARG A 71 -19.87 2.34 -8.92
C ARG A 71 -19.49 1.12 -8.10
N SER A 72 -18.80 1.34 -6.98
CA SER A 72 -18.32 0.26 -6.11
C SER A 72 -18.78 0.42 -4.66
N HIS A 73 -19.19 -0.69 -4.05
CA HIS A 73 -19.47 -0.82 -2.62
C HIS A 73 -18.31 -1.45 -1.83
N ALA A 74 -17.21 -1.77 -2.49
CA ALA A 74 -16.00 -2.34 -1.89
C ALA A 74 -14.86 -1.32 -1.98
N TRP A 75 -14.85 -0.34 -1.08
CA TRP A 75 -13.82 0.70 -1.08
C TRP A 75 -13.49 1.22 0.32
N ASN A 76 -12.32 1.82 0.45
CA ASN A 76 -11.90 2.61 1.61
C ASN A 76 -11.08 3.84 1.16
N TRP A 77 -10.76 4.74 2.08
CA TRP A 77 -10.05 5.98 1.78
C TRP A 77 -8.57 5.81 1.42
N GLN A 78 -7.94 4.70 1.81
CA GLN A 78 -6.51 4.48 1.63
C GLN A 78 -6.23 3.82 0.27
N GLN A 79 -6.99 2.78 -0.06
CA GLN A 79 -6.77 1.94 -1.24
C GLN A 79 -7.84 2.11 -2.32
N GLY A 80 -8.86 2.94 -2.07
CA GLY A 80 -10.02 3.03 -2.95
C GLY A 80 -10.67 1.65 -3.08
N SER A 81 -11.10 1.31 -4.30
CA SER A 81 -11.58 -0.02 -4.67
C SER A 81 -10.50 -0.90 -5.31
N HIS A 82 -9.20 -0.60 -5.10
CA HIS A 82 -8.09 -1.16 -5.88
C HIS A 82 -8.27 -1.02 -7.40
N VAL A 83 -8.92 0.08 -7.84
CA VAL A 83 -9.09 0.38 -9.26
C VAL A 83 -7.72 0.51 -9.92
N GLN A 84 -7.57 -0.06 -11.12
CA GLN A 84 -6.35 0.04 -11.91
C GLN A 84 -6.61 -0.26 -13.38
N TRP A 85 -5.72 0.24 -14.23
CA TRP A 85 -5.60 -0.22 -15.60
C TRP A 85 -5.08 -1.66 -15.64
N LEU A 86 -5.67 -2.48 -16.51
CA LEU A 86 -5.36 -3.88 -16.68
C LEU A 86 -4.81 -4.12 -18.09
N ALA A 87 -3.57 -4.62 -18.17
CA ALA A 87 -2.99 -5.16 -19.39
C ALA A 87 -3.58 -6.55 -19.67
N ASP A 88 -4.86 -6.58 -20.02
CA ASP A 88 -5.65 -7.80 -20.04
C ASP A 88 -5.23 -8.74 -21.19
N PRO A 89 -4.68 -9.94 -20.88
CA PRO A 89 -4.30 -10.89 -21.92
C PRO A 89 -5.50 -11.45 -22.71
N ALA A 90 -6.73 -11.28 -22.21
CA ALA A 90 -7.96 -11.68 -22.90
C ALA A 90 -8.56 -10.58 -23.79
N ALA A 91 -7.98 -9.37 -23.81
CA ALA A 91 -8.58 -8.21 -24.48
C ALA A 91 -7.99 -7.86 -25.85
N ASP A 92 -7.18 -8.73 -26.46
CA ASP A 92 -6.57 -8.52 -27.79
C ASP A 92 -5.90 -7.13 -27.94
N GLY A 93 -5.22 -6.66 -26.88
CA GLY A 93 -4.54 -5.37 -26.84
C GLY A 93 -5.41 -4.18 -26.43
N ALA A 94 -6.71 -4.37 -26.22
CA ALA A 94 -7.57 -3.30 -25.70
C ALA A 94 -7.34 -3.09 -24.20
N THR A 95 -7.12 -1.84 -23.80
CA THR A 95 -7.01 -1.46 -22.39
C THR A 95 -8.30 -1.80 -21.64
N ARG A 96 -8.16 -2.42 -20.46
CA ARG A 96 -9.27 -2.71 -19.53
C ARG A 96 -9.03 -2.01 -18.19
N ILE A 97 -10.09 -1.94 -17.39
CA ILE A 97 -10.05 -1.45 -16.03
C ILE A 97 -10.51 -2.58 -15.12
N LEU A 98 -9.77 -2.83 -14.04
CA LEU A 98 -10.15 -3.75 -12.98
C LEU A 98 -10.43 -2.96 -11.70
N TYR A 99 -11.53 -3.24 -11.03
CA TYR A 99 -11.83 -2.71 -9.70
C TYR A 99 -12.54 -3.73 -8.82
N ASN A 100 -12.44 -3.59 -7.50
CA ASN A 100 -13.19 -4.41 -6.56
C ASN A 100 -14.58 -3.84 -6.32
N ASP A 101 -15.56 -4.73 -6.17
CA ASP A 101 -16.95 -4.39 -5.82
C ASP A 101 -17.50 -5.42 -4.82
N ARG A 102 -18.71 -5.19 -4.31
CA ARG A 102 -19.41 -6.11 -3.42
C ARG A 102 -20.76 -6.49 -4.02
N ARG A 103 -20.88 -7.74 -4.50
CA ARG A 103 -22.10 -8.32 -5.08
C ARG A 103 -22.61 -9.45 -4.21
N ASP A 104 -23.90 -9.46 -3.89
CA ASP A 104 -24.52 -10.47 -3.03
C ASP A 104 -23.76 -10.70 -1.70
N ASN A 105 -23.31 -9.59 -1.07
CA ASN A 105 -22.46 -9.57 0.13
C ASN A 105 -21.09 -10.26 -0.01
N ARG A 106 -20.63 -10.54 -1.22
CA ARG A 106 -19.31 -11.10 -1.49
C ARG A 106 -18.42 -10.05 -2.17
N PRO A 107 -17.15 -9.93 -1.76
CA PRO A 107 -16.21 -9.09 -2.48
C PRO A 107 -15.82 -9.79 -3.78
N VAL A 108 -15.85 -9.06 -4.88
CA VAL A 108 -15.51 -9.52 -6.24
C VAL A 108 -14.57 -8.51 -6.90
N SER A 109 -13.95 -8.89 -8.02
CA SER A 109 -13.38 -7.93 -8.95
C SER A 109 -14.21 -7.88 -10.22
N VAL A 110 -14.29 -6.70 -10.83
CA VAL A 110 -15.01 -6.45 -12.09
C VAL A 110 -13.99 -5.94 -13.09
N VAL A 111 -14.01 -6.51 -14.29
CA VAL A 111 -13.25 -6.05 -15.45
C VAL A 111 -14.22 -5.37 -16.41
N CYS A 112 -13.93 -4.13 -16.79
CA CYS A 112 -14.74 -3.37 -17.74
C CYS A 112 -13.86 -2.61 -18.75
N ASP A 113 -14.51 -2.11 -19.81
CA ASP A 113 -13.90 -1.17 -20.75
C ASP A 113 -13.95 0.28 -20.24
N ALA A 114 -13.36 1.21 -20.99
CA ALA A 114 -13.33 2.63 -20.66
C ALA A 114 -14.71 3.33 -20.73
N ALA A 115 -15.73 2.67 -21.30
CA ALA A 115 -17.11 3.15 -21.29
C ALA A 115 -17.93 2.57 -20.12
N GLY A 116 -17.31 1.71 -19.29
CA GLY A 116 -17.96 1.05 -18.16
C GLY A 116 -18.74 -0.20 -18.52
N ASN A 117 -18.63 -0.72 -19.75
CA ASN A 117 -19.26 -1.98 -20.10
C ASN A 117 -18.52 -3.13 -19.40
N GLU A 118 -19.23 -3.87 -18.56
CA GLU A 118 -18.67 -5.02 -17.86
C GLU A 118 -18.36 -6.15 -18.85
N ASP A 119 -17.12 -6.63 -18.80
CA ASP A 119 -16.62 -7.77 -19.55
C ASP A 119 -16.73 -9.03 -18.67
N ARG A 120 -16.16 -8.98 -17.45
CA ARG A 120 -16.08 -10.13 -16.54
C ARG A 120 -16.23 -9.74 -15.07
N VAL A 121 -16.74 -10.68 -14.27
CA VAL A 121 -16.77 -10.61 -12.81
C VAL A 121 -16.02 -11.80 -12.26
N LEU A 122 -14.97 -11.53 -11.49
CA LEU A 122 -14.09 -12.53 -10.88
C LEU A 122 -14.55 -12.85 -9.46
N PRO A 123 -14.39 -14.10 -8.99
CA PRO A 123 -14.98 -14.57 -7.73
C PRO A 123 -14.36 -13.97 -6.47
N HIS A 124 -13.22 -13.30 -6.58
CA HIS A 124 -12.48 -12.73 -5.46
C HIS A 124 -12.00 -11.31 -5.78
N PRO A 125 -11.80 -10.44 -4.77
CA PRO A 125 -11.20 -9.14 -4.95
C PRO A 125 -9.70 -9.26 -5.27
N ALA A 126 -9.16 -8.37 -6.09
CA ALA A 126 -7.74 -8.28 -6.39
C ALA A 126 -7.10 -7.22 -5.49
N LEU A 127 -6.09 -7.60 -4.70
CA LEU A 127 -5.29 -6.65 -3.92
C LEU A 127 -4.13 -6.10 -4.74
N ALA A 128 -3.50 -6.97 -5.52
CA ALA A 128 -2.42 -6.68 -6.45
C ALA A 128 -2.65 -7.46 -7.75
N VAL A 129 -2.31 -6.84 -8.88
CA VAL A 129 -2.33 -7.47 -10.20
C VAL A 129 -0.90 -7.55 -10.70
N SER A 130 -0.53 -8.67 -11.32
CA SER A 130 0.80 -8.83 -11.89
C SER A 130 1.02 -7.86 -13.06
N PRO A 131 2.24 -7.36 -13.29
CA PRO A 131 2.54 -6.49 -14.43
C PRO A 131 2.13 -7.06 -15.79
N ASP A 132 2.16 -8.39 -15.97
CA ASP A 132 1.67 -9.07 -17.17
C ASP A 132 0.13 -9.16 -17.28
N GLY A 133 -0.60 -8.62 -16.30
CA GLY A 133 -2.07 -8.55 -16.24
C GLY A 133 -2.78 -9.89 -16.07
N ARG A 134 -2.05 -11.00 -15.94
CA ARG A 134 -2.64 -12.34 -15.93
C ARG A 134 -3.08 -12.81 -14.56
N TYR A 135 -2.44 -12.37 -13.50
CA TYR A 135 -2.65 -12.91 -12.16
C TYR A 135 -3.02 -11.82 -11.16
N ALA A 136 -3.90 -12.15 -10.22
CA ALA A 136 -4.22 -11.31 -9.08
C ALA A 136 -3.86 -12.02 -7.78
N ALA A 137 -3.24 -11.31 -6.85
CA ALA A 137 -3.11 -11.75 -5.46
C ALA A 137 -4.39 -11.38 -4.69
N THR A 138 -4.93 -12.34 -3.95
CA THR A 138 -6.15 -12.18 -3.13
C THR A 138 -6.00 -12.77 -1.73
N LEU A 139 -6.87 -12.35 -0.81
CA LEU A 139 -6.99 -12.87 0.55
C LEU A 139 -8.43 -12.73 1.05
N HIS A 140 -8.76 -13.36 2.19
CA HIS A 140 -10.08 -13.17 2.80
C HIS A 140 -10.20 -11.78 3.44
N MET A 141 -10.80 -10.84 2.70
CA MET A 141 -10.86 -9.42 3.10
C MET A 141 -11.56 -9.16 4.44
N GLY A 142 -12.42 -10.06 4.91
CA GLY A 142 -13.05 -9.94 6.22
C GLY A 142 -12.05 -9.97 7.38
N ARG A 143 -11.00 -10.81 7.29
CA ARG A 143 -9.92 -10.85 8.28
C ARG A 143 -9.15 -9.54 8.32
N LEU A 144 -8.76 -9.03 7.15
CA LEU A 144 -8.08 -7.75 7.04
C LEU A 144 -8.96 -6.61 7.58
N THR A 145 -10.26 -6.63 7.27
CA THR A 145 -11.23 -5.64 7.76
C THR A 145 -11.36 -5.65 9.28
N ARG A 146 -11.44 -6.83 9.90
CA ARG A 146 -11.53 -6.99 11.35
C ARG A 146 -10.25 -6.54 12.06
N LEU A 147 -9.08 -6.87 11.52
CA LEU A 147 -7.78 -6.64 12.17
C LEU A 147 -7.15 -5.28 11.81
N ARG A 148 -7.54 -4.70 10.67
CA ARG A 148 -7.01 -3.47 10.08
C ARG A 148 -8.07 -2.77 9.22
N ARG A 149 -9.08 -2.22 9.89
CA ARG A 149 -10.23 -1.56 9.25
C ARG A 149 -9.88 -0.58 8.13
N GLU A 150 -8.84 0.24 8.31
CA GLU A 150 -8.42 1.26 7.34
C GLU A 150 -7.99 0.72 5.96
N TYR A 151 -7.61 -0.57 5.88
CA TYR A 151 -7.24 -1.29 4.64
C TYR A 151 -8.26 -2.39 4.30
N GLY A 152 -9.37 -2.46 5.03
CA GLY A 152 -10.43 -3.44 4.84
C GLY A 152 -11.50 -2.99 3.85
N LEU A 153 -12.49 -3.87 3.66
CA LEU A 153 -13.71 -3.60 2.90
C LEU A 153 -14.92 -3.62 3.86
N PRO A 154 -15.59 -2.47 4.10
CA PRO A 154 -16.78 -2.43 4.94
C PRO A 154 -17.84 -3.45 4.52
N GLY A 155 -18.41 -4.16 5.49
CA GLY A 155 -19.49 -5.13 5.26
C GLY A 155 -19.04 -6.52 4.81
N ILE A 156 -17.74 -6.83 4.86
CA ILE A 156 -17.21 -8.18 4.66
C ILE A 156 -16.87 -8.81 6.01
N GLU A 157 -17.42 -9.99 6.28
CA GLU A 157 -17.19 -10.74 7.53
C GLU A 157 -15.94 -11.63 7.43
N ASP A 158 -15.23 -11.79 8.54
CA ASP A 158 -14.13 -12.77 8.65
C ASP A 158 -14.73 -14.17 8.78
N PRO A 159 -14.40 -15.13 7.88
CA PRO A 159 -14.92 -16.50 7.95
C PRO A 159 -14.41 -17.28 9.16
N SER A 160 -13.27 -16.89 9.72
CA SER A 160 -12.57 -17.61 10.79
C SER A 160 -12.16 -16.67 11.93
N PRO A 161 -13.10 -15.94 12.57
CA PRO A 161 -12.76 -14.83 13.48
C PRO A 161 -12.08 -15.30 14.76
N ASN A 162 -12.28 -16.56 15.15
CA ASN A 162 -11.72 -17.18 16.36
C ASN A 162 -10.42 -17.95 16.11
N ASP A 163 -10.01 -18.15 14.85
CA ASP A 163 -8.73 -18.77 14.52
C ASP A 163 -7.66 -17.69 14.29
N PRO A 164 -6.60 -17.63 15.11
CA PRO A 164 -5.50 -16.68 14.91
C PRO A 164 -4.67 -16.95 13.66
N ALA A 165 -4.63 -18.20 13.18
CA ALA A 165 -3.81 -18.67 12.05
C ALA A 165 -4.51 -19.81 11.27
N PRO A 166 -5.62 -19.52 10.58
CA PRO A 166 -6.32 -20.51 9.75
C PRO A 166 -5.42 -21.12 8.67
N ALA A 167 -5.68 -22.38 8.33
CA ALA A 167 -4.96 -23.10 7.26
C ALA A 167 -5.52 -22.80 5.86
N ASP A 168 -6.76 -22.31 5.78
CA ASP A 168 -7.55 -22.05 4.58
C ASP A 168 -7.69 -20.56 4.24
N ASP A 169 -7.01 -19.69 5.00
CA ASP A 169 -6.82 -18.28 4.69
C ASP A 169 -5.32 -17.97 4.64
N GLY A 170 -4.97 -16.96 3.87
CA GLY A 170 -3.62 -16.61 3.47
C GLY A 170 -3.63 -15.85 2.15
N ILE A 171 -2.56 -16.02 1.39
CA ILE A 171 -2.42 -15.43 0.06
C ILE A 171 -2.80 -16.47 -0.97
N SER A 172 -3.76 -16.12 -1.80
CA SER A 172 -4.13 -16.89 -2.98
C SER A 172 -3.78 -16.13 -4.25
N ILE A 173 -3.54 -16.88 -5.33
CA ILE A 173 -3.33 -16.34 -6.66
C ILE A 173 -4.50 -16.78 -7.54
N MET A 174 -5.11 -15.80 -8.20
CA MET A 174 -6.21 -15.97 -9.13
C MET A 174 -5.72 -15.69 -10.55
N ASP A 175 -5.99 -16.59 -11.50
CA ASP A 175 -5.85 -16.28 -12.93
C ASP A 175 -7.02 -15.39 -13.35
N ILE A 176 -6.72 -14.20 -13.88
CA ILE A 176 -7.71 -13.16 -14.22
C ILE A 176 -8.55 -13.55 -15.45
N VAL A 177 -8.07 -14.46 -16.29
CA VAL A 177 -8.81 -14.94 -17.47
C VAL A 177 -9.85 -15.97 -17.05
N THR A 178 -9.48 -16.90 -16.17
CA THR A 178 -10.35 -18.04 -15.80
C THR A 178 -11.12 -17.85 -14.49
N GLY A 179 -10.62 -16.99 -13.59
CA GLY A 179 -11.10 -16.87 -12.21
C GLY A 179 -10.65 -18.02 -11.29
N GLU A 180 -9.91 -19.00 -11.80
CA GLU A 180 -9.38 -20.09 -10.97
C GLU A 180 -8.42 -19.54 -9.93
N THR A 181 -8.60 -19.95 -8.67
CA THR A 181 -7.87 -19.40 -7.53
C THR A 181 -7.22 -20.52 -6.72
N LYS A 182 -5.96 -20.32 -6.36
CA LYS A 182 -5.15 -21.27 -5.57
C LYS A 182 -4.53 -20.58 -4.38
N LEU A 183 -4.72 -21.12 -3.17
CA LEU A 183 -3.97 -20.73 -1.98
C LEU A 183 -2.50 -21.12 -2.15
N ILE A 184 -1.58 -20.15 -2.05
CA ILE A 184 -0.14 -20.37 -2.21
C ILE A 184 0.64 -20.26 -0.90
N VAL A 185 0.13 -19.51 0.09
CA VAL A 185 0.73 -19.39 1.43
C VAL A 185 -0.38 -19.24 2.44
N SER A 186 -0.43 -20.08 3.48
CA SER A 186 -1.47 -19.99 4.53
C SER A 186 -1.02 -19.15 5.73
N MET A 187 -1.97 -18.62 6.51
CA MET A 187 -1.67 -17.97 7.79
C MET A 187 -1.00 -18.93 8.77
N ARG A 188 -1.37 -20.22 8.74
CA ARG A 188 -0.74 -21.28 9.56
C ARG A 188 0.74 -21.50 9.23
N GLU A 189 1.06 -21.50 7.94
CA GLU A 189 2.44 -21.58 7.46
C GLU A 189 3.25 -20.36 7.93
N LEU A 190 2.71 -19.15 7.73
CA LEU A 190 3.34 -17.91 8.22
C LEU A 190 3.53 -17.94 9.73
N ALA A 191 2.54 -18.39 10.49
CA ALA A 191 2.61 -18.47 11.96
C ALA A 191 3.77 -19.34 12.45
N SER A 192 4.10 -20.39 11.69
CA SER A 192 5.15 -21.37 12.02
C SER A 192 6.50 -21.01 11.38
N PHE A 193 6.54 -20.03 10.47
CA PHE A 193 7.73 -19.73 9.70
C PHE A 193 8.86 -19.17 10.56
N GLY A 194 10.00 -19.89 10.58
CA GLY A 194 11.24 -19.45 11.21
C GLY A 194 11.21 -19.42 12.74
N VAL A 195 10.26 -20.10 13.37
CA VAL A 195 10.08 -20.14 14.84
C VAL A 195 9.90 -21.58 15.33
N GLU A 196 10.30 -21.85 16.58
CA GLU A 196 10.09 -23.17 17.21
C GLU A 196 8.60 -23.44 17.50
N GLU A 197 7.89 -22.41 17.95
CA GLU A 197 6.47 -22.48 18.31
C GLU A 197 5.66 -21.47 17.49
N PRO A 198 4.52 -21.87 16.90
CA PRO A 198 3.71 -20.97 16.08
C PRO A 198 3.26 -19.70 16.81
N VAL A 199 3.18 -18.60 16.07
CA VAL A 199 2.58 -17.35 16.56
C VAL A 199 1.10 -17.58 16.87
N THR A 200 0.69 -17.29 18.10
CA THR A 200 -0.69 -17.49 18.59
C THR A 200 -1.56 -16.23 18.56
N PHE A 201 -1.00 -15.09 18.16
CA PHE A 201 -1.75 -13.85 17.97
C PHE A 201 -2.54 -13.88 16.65
N HIS A 202 -3.65 -13.13 16.59
CA HIS A 202 -4.35 -12.95 15.31
C HIS A 202 -3.44 -12.26 14.30
N GLN A 203 -3.27 -12.93 13.16
CA GLN A 203 -2.39 -12.53 12.08
C GLN A 203 -3.19 -11.99 10.89
N HIS A 204 -2.57 -11.09 10.12
CA HIS A 204 -3.09 -10.67 8.82
C HIS A 204 -1.93 -10.47 7.85
N VAL A 205 -2.26 -10.61 6.57
CA VAL A 205 -1.42 -10.16 5.46
C VAL A 205 -2.01 -8.86 4.93
N ASN A 206 -1.16 -7.93 4.56
CA ASN A 206 -1.53 -6.73 3.81
C ASN A 206 -0.42 -6.37 2.82
N HIS A 207 -0.72 -5.44 1.92
CA HIS A 207 0.20 -4.83 0.97
C HIS A 207 0.98 -5.91 0.22
N ALA A 208 0.34 -6.52 -0.75
CA ALA A 208 0.96 -7.47 -1.67
C ALA A 208 1.39 -6.72 -2.94
N LEU A 209 2.51 -7.10 -3.54
CA LEU A 209 3.04 -6.46 -4.74
C LEU A 209 3.89 -7.44 -5.56
N PHE A 210 3.52 -7.65 -6.83
CA PHE A 210 4.32 -8.47 -7.74
C PHE A 210 5.60 -7.76 -8.13
N ASN A 211 6.68 -8.52 -8.34
CA ASN A 211 7.89 -7.97 -8.94
C ASN A 211 7.66 -7.64 -10.44
N PRO A 212 8.53 -6.83 -11.05
CA PRO A 212 8.37 -6.40 -12.45
C PRO A 212 8.15 -7.55 -13.46
N SER A 213 8.86 -8.68 -13.32
CA SER A 213 8.67 -9.85 -14.20
C SER A 213 7.47 -10.74 -13.86
N SER A 214 6.66 -10.35 -12.87
CA SER A 214 5.49 -11.12 -12.43
C SER A 214 5.80 -12.53 -11.88
N THR A 215 7.06 -12.81 -11.52
CA THR A 215 7.53 -14.13 -11.08
C THR A 215 7.46 -14.31 -9.56
N ARG A 216 7.58 -13.20 -8.81
CA ARG A 216 7.61 -13.16 -7.34
C ARG A 216 6.52 -12.23 -6.82
N LEU A 217 6.00 -12.54 -5.64
CA LEU A 217 5.07 -11.70 -4.90
C LEU A 217 5.69 -11.34 -3.56
N CYS A 218 5.86 -10.04 -3.31
CA CYS A 218 6.19 -9.51 -1.99
C CYS A 218 4.90 -9.25 -1.20
N PHE A 219 4.94 -9.45 0.11
CA PHE A 219 3.81 -9.15 0.99
C PHE A 219 4.25 -8.94 2.42
N MET A 220 3.39 -8.27 3.19
CA MET A 220 3.65 -7.99 4.59
C MET A 220 2.77 -8.85 5.49
N HIS A 221 3.40 -9.59 6.40
CA HIS A 221 2.73 -10.36 7.42
C HIS A 221 2.83 -9.66 8.79
N ARG A 222 1.70 -9.51 9.49
CA ARG A 222 1.60 -8.69 10.70
C ARG A 222 0.73 -9.31 11.80
N TYR A 223 1.09 -9.00 13.03
CA TYR A 223 0.30 -9.32 14.22
C TYR A 223 0.58 -8.33 15.35
N GLU A 224 -0.45 -8.03 16.16
CA GLU A 224 -0.27 -7.27 17.40
C GLU A 224 0.15 -8.21 18.52
N ARG A 225 1.28 -7.89 19.17
CA ARG A 225 1.78 -8.65 20.32
C ARG A 225 1.01 -8.34 21.58
N ALA A 226 1.20 -9.15 22.62
CA ALA A 226 0.58 -8.94 23.93
C ALA A 226 0.87 -7.58 24.59
N ASP A 227 1.98 -6.91 24.23
CA ASP A 227 2.35 -5.55 24.69
C ASP A 227 1.69 -4.43 23.85
N GLY A 228 0.96 -4.79 22.80
CA GLY A 228 0.27 -3.86 21.91
C GLY A 228 1.15 -3.25 20.82
N ILE A 229 2.36 -3.78 20.62
CA ILE A 229 3.26 -3.38 19.54
C ILE A 229 2.95 -4.22 18.31
N MET A 230 2.80 -3.55 17.16
CA MET A 230 2.69 -4.22 15.88
C MET A 230 4.04 -4.83 15.48
N HIS A 231 4.04 -6.14 15.25
CA HIS A 231 5.16 -6.87 14.69
C HIS A 231 4.95 -7.09 13.20
N SER A 232 5.97 -6.83 12.39
CA SER A 232 5.92 -6.97 10.94
C SER A 232 7.01 -7.89 10.44
N ARG A 233 6.68 -8.67 9.42
CA ARG A 233 7.61 -9.49 8.66
C ARG A 233 7.36 -9.24 7.17
N LEU A 234 8.43 -8.97 6.42
CA LEU A 234 8.38 -8.85 4.97
C LEU A 234 8.72 -10.21 4.36
N PHE A 235 7.86 -10.69 3.48
CA PHE A 235 8.02 -11.96 2.81
C PHE A 235 7.98 -11.79 1.30
N THR A 236 8.63 -12.72 0.62
CA THR A 236 8.49 -12.92 -0.82
C THR A 236 8.25 -14.41 -1.11
N VAL A 237 7.42 -14.69 -2.11
CA VAL A 237 7.10 -16.06 -2.55
C VAL A 237 7.04 -16.11 -4.07
N ASN A 238 7.25 -17.28 -4.66
CA ASN A 238 7.00 -17.48 -6.09
C ASN A 238 5.50 -17.31 -6.37
N ARG A 239 5.16 -16.69 -7.50
CA ARG A 239 3.77 -16.48 -7.92
C ARG A 239 2.95 -17.77 -7.92
N ASP A 240 3.53 -18.91 -8.27
CA ASP A 240 2.81 -20.19 -8.34
C ASP A 240 2.79 -20.97 -7.00
N GLY A 241 3.44 -20.43 -5.97
CA GLY A 241 3.61 -21.06 -4.66
C GLY A 241 4.60 -22.22 -4.64
N THR A 242 5.41 -22.40 -5.69
CA THR A 242 6.40 -23.50 -5.73
C THR A 242 7.65 -23.15 -4.92
N ASP A 243 8.38 -24.18 -4.47
CA ASP A 243 9.69 -24.00 -3.84
C ASP A 243 10.85 -23.82 -4.86
N ALA A 244 10.62 -24.15 -6.13
CA ALA A 244 11.62 -24.07 -7.18
C ALA A 244 12.12 -22.63 -7.37
N GLY A 245 13.44 -22.41 -7.43
CA GLY A 245 13.96 -21.05 -7.47
C GLY A 245 13.85 -20.29 -6.15
N GLY A 246 13.51 -20.96 -5.04
CA GLY A 246 13.73 -20.50 -3.67
C GLY A 246 12.49 -20.12 -2.84
N GLY A 247 11.29 -20.49 -3.28
CA GLY A 247 10.09 -20.60 -2.42
C GLY A 247 9.71 -19.39 -1.58
N LEU A 248 9.05 -19.65 -0.45
CA LEU A 248 8.71 -18.63 0.56
C LEU A 248 9.97 -18.20 1.33
N ARG A 249 10.22 -16.89 1.39
CA ARG A 249 11.38 -16.28 2.05
C ARG A 249 10.94 -15.17 2.97
N MET A 250 11.50 -15.11 4.18
CA MET A 250 11.39 -13.95 5.05
C MET A 250 12.59 -13.04 4.80
N LEU A 251 12.34 -11.84 4.30
CA LEU A 251 13.39 -10.89 3.94
C LEU A 251 13.77 -9.96 5.10
N PHE A 252 12.78 -9.62 5.93
CA PHE A 252 13.01 -8.71 7.06
C PHE A 252 12.03 -9.00 8.20
N GLU A 253 12.49 -8.83 9.43
CA GLU A 253 11.67 -8.92 10.65
C GLU A 253 11.89 -7.68 11.54
N GLY A 254 10.79 -7.11 12.03
CA GLY A 254 10.80 -5.93 12.90
C GLY A 254 9.62 -5.00 12.58
N LEU A 255 9.91 -3.74 12.28
CA LEU A 255 9.00 -2.88 11.54
C LEU A 255 9.34 -2.97 10.05
N VAL A 256 8.31 -3.14 9.24
CA VAL A 256 8.30 -2.83 7.82
C VAL A 256 6.96 -2.16 7.53
N SER A 257 6.92 -1.08 6.76
CA SER A 257 5.68 -0.39 6.38
C SER A 257 5.44 -0.42 4.88
N HIS A 258 5.90 0.60 4.16
CA HIS A 258 5.69 0.77 2.73
C HIS A 258 6.94 0.37 1.97
N TYR A 259 6.73 -0.23 0.81
CA TYR A 259 7.81 -0.70 -0.02
C TYR A 259 7.42 -0.72 -1.50
N ASP A 260 8.42 -0.73 -2.37
CA ASP A 260 8.29 -0.92 -3.81
C ASP A 260 9.46 -1.75 -4.35
N TRP A 261 9.27 -2.41 -5.49
CA TRP A 261 10.33 -3.14 -6.17
C TRP A 261 11.20 -2.17 -6.98
N LEU A 262 12.51 -2.21 -6.76
CA LEU A 262 13.48 -1.49 -7.61
C LEU A 262 13.75 -2.27 -8.91
N ASP A 263 13.74 -3.59 -8.80
CA ASP A 263 13.85 -4.57 -9.89
C ASP A 263 13.37 -5.94 -9.38
N ASP A 264 13.57 -7.01 -10.13
CA ASP A 264 13.14 -8.36 -9.77
C ASP A 264 13.79 -8.96 -8.50
N GLY A 265 14.88 -8.38 -8.01
CA GLY A 265 15.66 -8.92 -6.89
C GLY A 265 15.88 -7.94 -5.73
N ARG A 266 15.45 -6.68 -5.85
CA ARG A 266 15.67 -5.63 -4.85
C ARG A 266 14.38 -4.88 -4.52
N ILE A 267 14.12 -4.73 -3.23
CA ILE A 267 12.96 -4.03 -2.68
C ILE A 267 13.45 -2.83 -1.88
N LEU A 268 12.92 -1.65 -2.16
CA LEU A 268 13.09 -0.49 -1.28
C LEU A 268 11.96 -0.47 -0.27
N ALA A 269 12.27 -0.53 1.03
CA ALA A 269 11.26 -0.56 2.09
C ALA A 269 11.62 0.37 3.25
N TRP A 270 10.62 1.04 3.82
CA TRP A 270 10.80 1.65 5.15
C TRP A 270 10.78 0.55 6.21
N ALA A 271 11.89 0.39 6.94
CA ALA A 271 12.08 -0.72 7.86
C ALA A 271 12.95 -0.35 9.08
N GLY A 272 12.87 -1.19 10.12
CA GLY A 272 13.70 -1.04 11.32
C GLY A 272 13.63 -2.27 12.23
N LYS A 273 14.79 -2.76 12.69
CA LYS A 273 14.88 -3.98 13.52
C LYS A 273 14.25 -3.83 14.91
N ARG A 274 14.15 -2.60 15.43
CA ARG A 274 13.53 -2.26 16.72
C ARG A 274 13.95 -3.15 17.91
N GLY A 275 15.22 -3.57 17.96
CA GLY A 275 15.73 -4.52 18.96
C GLY A 275 15.50 -4.11 20.43
N LEU A 276 15.42 -2.80 20.72
CA LEU A 276 15.11 -2.26 22.04
C LEU A 276 13.67 -2.56 22.53
N LEU A 277 12.75 -2.85 21.61
CA LEU A 277 11.36 -3.20 21.91
C LEU A 277 11.15 -4.72 22.07
N GLY A 278 12.22 -5.52 21.94
CA GLY A 278 12.23 -6.98 22.06
C GLY A 278 11.73 -7.69 20.79
N GLY A 279 12.35 -8.82 20.43
CA GLY A 279 12.01 -9.61 19.24
C GLY A 279 10.63 -10.29 19.28
N GLY A 280 10.18 -10.76 18.11
CA GLY A 280 8.85 -11.36 17.87
C GLY A 280 8.61 -12.72 18.55
N THR A 281 9.65 -13.37 19.07
CA THR A 281 9.61 -14.77 19.54
C THR A 281 9.19 -14.95 21.00
N SER A 282 8.34 -14.07 21.54
CA SER A 282 7.88 -14.18 22.94
C SER A 282 6.55 -14.95 23.08
N SER A 283 6.45 -16.14 22.50
CA SER A 283 5.35 -17.09 22.78
C SER A 283 5.65 -18.06 23.93
N GLY A 284 6.87 -18.06 24.50
CA GLY A 284 7.25 -18.98 25.60
C GLY A 284 7.19 -18.39 27.02
N GLY A 285 6.34 -18.98 27.88
CA GLY A 285 6.46 -19.06 29.35
C GLY A 285 6.34 -17.76 30.17
N ALA A 286 5.44 -17.76 31.17
CA ALA A 286 5.30 -16.69 32.16
C ALA A 286 6.53 -16.59 33.07
N SER A 287 7.52 -15.78 32.67
CA SER A 287 8.60 -15.33 33.55
C SER A 287 8.18 -14.02 34.23
N PRO A 288 8.38 -13.86 35.55
CA PRO A 288 8.10 -12.61 36.27
C PRO A 288 8.79 -11.38 35.64
N ILE A 289 10.00 -11.59 35.08
CA ILE A 289 10.77 -10.55 34.40
C ILE A 289 10.08 -10.15 33.08
N LYS A 290 9.58 -11.11 32.30
CA LYS A 290 8.83 -10.83 31.06
C LYS A 290 7.53 -10.08 31.37
N ALA A 291 6.81 -10.47 32.42
CA ALA A 291 5.58 -9.79 32.83
C ALA A 291 5.86 -8.33 33.24
N ALA A 292 6.92 -8.08 34.01
CA ALA A 292 7.35 -6.74 34.40
C ALA A 292 7.76 -5.88 33.17
N MET A 293 8.50 -6.45 32.22
CA MET A 293 8.87 -5.77 30.99
C MET A 293 7.67 -5.46 30.09
N THR A 294 6.71 -6.38 29.96
CA THR A 294 5.46 -6.15 29.23
C THR A 294 4.64 -5.05 29.88
N LEU A 295 4.55 -5.02 31.22
CA LEU A 295 3.85 -3.96 31.95
C LEU A 295 4.53 -2.59 31.73
N ALA A 296 5.87 -2.55 31.77
CA ALA A 296 6.64 -1.34 31.49
C ALA A 296 6.44 -0.84 30.05
N ARG A 297 6.45 -1.74 29.05
CA ARG A 297 6.17 -1.39 27.65
C ARG A 297 4.73 -0.93 27.42
N LYS A 298 3.75 -1.56 28.09
CA LYS A 298 2.35 -1.10 28.08
C LYS A 298 2.19 0.29 28.68
N GLY A 299 2.90 0.59 29.78
CA GLY A 299 2.95 1.94 30.37
C GLY A 299 3.65 2.97 29.47
N LEU A 300 4.59 2.53 28.64
CA LEU A 300 5.22 3.35 27.59
C LEU A 300 4.37 3.48 26.33
N LYS A 301 3.35 2.64 26.09
CA LYS A 301 2.49 2.68 24.88
C LYS A 301 1.86 4.07 24.66
N PRO A 302 1.20 4.71 25.65
CA PRO A 302 0.66 6.05 25.48
C PRO A 302 1.74 7.09 25.24
N VAL A 303 2.89 6.98 25.91
CA VAL A 303 4.03 7.90 25.73
C VAL A 303 4.66 7.73 24.35
N TYR A 304 4.82 6.51 23.86
CA TYR A 304 5.33 6.14 22.54
C TYR A 304 4.41 6.65 21.40
N TYR A 305 3.09 6.44 21.53
CA TYR A 305 2.12 6.91 20.53
C TYR A 305 1.83 8.42 20.67
N ALA A 306 1.92 9.01 21.88
CA ALA A 306 1.77 10.46 22.10
C ALA A 306 3.03 11.26 21.69
N LEU A 307 4.23 10.69 21.80
CA LEU A 307 5.49 11.23 21.25
C LEU A 307 5.57 11.09 19.72
N GLY A 308 4.58 10.46 19.08
CA GLY A 308 4.40 10.42 17.63
C GLY A 308 4.20 11.80 16.98
N LYS A 309 4.18 12.89 17.74
CA LYS A 309 4.20 14.28 17.25
C LYS A 309 5.28 15.03 18.05
N PRO A 310 6.56 15.05 17.62
CA PRO A 310 7.05 14.93 16.24
C PRO A 310 7.95 13.70 15.97
N ARG A 311 7.56 12.89 14.98
CA ARG A 311 8.17 11.59 14.58
C ARG A 311 9.69 11.60 14.36
N PHE A 312 10.31 12.75 14.08
CA PHE A 312 11.76 12.86 13.86
C PHE A 312 12.59 12.47 15.09
N LEU A 313 12.09 12.75 16.30
CA LEU A 313 12.87 12.50 17.53
C LEU A 313 12.94 11.00 17.86
N MET A 314 11.88 10.26 17.53
CA MET A 314 11.81 8.81 17.69
C MET A 314 12.70 8.06 16.69
N ASN A 315 12.87 8.57 15.47
CA ASN A 315 13.71 7.90 14.47
C ASN A 315 15.20 7.89 14.85
N LYS A 316 15.69 8.88 15.61
CA LYS A 316 17.07 8.83 16.17
C LYS A 316 17.25 7.71 17.19
N ILE A 317 16.19 7.26 17.85
CA ILE A 317 16.20 6.22 18.89
C ILE A 317 15.89 4.84 18.29
N LEU A 318 14.90 4.77 17.40
CA LEU A 318 14.44 3.54 16.76
C LEU A 318 15.33 3.10 15.58
N LYS A 319 16.04 4.06 14.96
CA LYS A 319 16.90 3.86 13.78
C LYS A 319 16.15 3.30 12.56
N ASP A 320 14.83 3.53 12.49
CA ASP A 320 14.00 3.23 11.32
C ASP A 320 14.48 4.10 10.13
N ALA A 321 14.56 3.51 8.94
CA ALA A 321 15.03 4.17 7.72
C ALA A 321 14.49 3.45 6.48
N TYR A 322 14.73 4.00 5.29
CA TYR A 322 14.63 3.22 4.06
C TYR A 322 15.78 2.21 3.97
N HIS A 323 15.46 1.02 3.49
CA HIS A 323 16.41 -0.07 3.25
C HIS A 323 16.23 -0.58 1.82
N ILE A 324 17.33 -0.89 1.15
CA ILE A 324 17.32 -1.78 -0.02
C ILE A 324 17.49 -3.20 0.52
N ILE A 325 16.50 -4.05 0.30
CA ILE A 325 16.42 -5.42 0.79
C ILE A 325 16.49 -6.35 -0.43
N HIS A 326 17.39 -7.33 -0.37
CA HIS A 326 17.56 -8.29 -1.46
C HIS A 326 16.60 -9.47 -1.31
N ASP A 327 15.86 -9.82 -2.35
CA ASP A 327 15.04 -11.03 -2.39
C ASP A 327 15.92 -12.28 -2.52
N ALA A 328 16.49 -12.70 -1.39
CA ALA A 328 17.37 -13.84 -1.25
C ALA A 328 17.17 -14.54 0.10
N ALA A 329 17.69 -15.77 0.23
CA ALA A 329 17.69 -16.52 1.49
C ALA A 329 19.11 -17.05 1.78
N PRO A 330 19.82 -16.56 2.82
CA PRO A 330 19.41 -15.46 3.70
C PRO A 330 19.31 -14.12 2.95
N SER A 331 18.43 -13.25 3.41
CA SER A 331 18.30 -11.89 2.88
C SER A 331 19.38 -10.99 3.48
N ASP A 332 19.99 -10.15 2.64
CA ASP A 332 20.81 -9.02 3.07
C ASP A 332 20.08 -7.70 2.82
N HIS A 333 20.50 -6.63 3.51
CA HIS A 333 19.93 -5.30 3.34
C HIS A 333 20.94 -4.18 3.63
N GLU A 334 20.78 -3.06 2.94
CA GLU A 334 21.56 -1.84 3.15
C GLU A 334 20.65 -0.65 3.41
N VAL A 335 21.15 0.36 4.12
CA VAL A 335 20.34 1.55 4.43
C VAL A 335 20.44 2.57 3.31
N PHE A 336 19.28 3.02 2.84
CA PHE A 336 19.11 3.99 1.78
C PHE A 336 18.81 5.39 2.34
N ALA A 337 19.33 6.42 1.66
CA ALA A 337 19.05 7.84 1.96
C ALA A 337 19.20 8.24 3.45
N ARG A 338 20.19 7.64 4.14
CA ARG A 338 20.33 7.78 5.60
C ARG A 338 20.52 9.25 5.99
N GLY A 339 19.63 9.74 6.84
CA GLY A 339 19.72 11.11 7.36
C GLY A 339 19.10 12.17 6.45
N GLU A 340 18.65 11.77 5.25
CA GLU A 340 17.95 12.64 4.31
C GLU A 340 16.47 12.29 4.25
N LEU A 341 16.12 11.06 3.86
CA LEU A 341 14.76 10.53 3.99
C LEU A 341 14.58 9.94 5.40
N ILE A 342 14.22 10.82 6.33
CA ILE A 342 14.15 10.51 7.76
C ILE A 342 12.73 10.19 8.25
N THR A 343 11.76 10.01 7.37
CA THR A 343 10.40 9.60 7.72
C THR A 343 9.90 8.56 6.72
N ASP A 344 9.06 7.64 7.20
CA ASP A 344 8.25 6.76 6.37
C ASP A 344 7.35 7.57 5.43
N GLY A 345 7.01 6.97 4.30
CA GLY A 345 6.24 7.53 3.20
C GLY A 345 5.83 6.43 2.23
N HIS A 346 5.42 6.80 1.03
CA HIS A 346 4.85 5.91 0.03
C HIS A 346 5.72 5.93 -1.23
N PRO A 347 6.77 5.08 -1.28
CA PRO A 347 7.74 5.08 -2.37
C PRO A 347 7.16 4.50 -3.66
N THR A 348 7.44 5.14 -4.78
CA THR A 348 7.14 4.64 -6.14
C THR A 348 8.34 4.92 -7.05
N VAL A 349 8.80 3.92 -7.80
CA VAL A 349 9.91 4.05 -8.76
C VAL A 349 9.39 4.55 -10.12
N SER A 350 10.19 5.37 -10.82
CA SER A 350 9.88 5.85 -12.16
C SER A 350 9.94 4.72 -13.21
N PRO A 351 9.22 4.85 -14.33
CA PRO A 351 9.22 3.83 -15.39
C PRO A 351 10.61 3.46 -15.94
N ASP A 352 11.57 4.41 -15.92
CA ASP A 352 12.95 4.20 -16.35
C ASP A 352 13.89 3.66 -15.25
N GLY A 353 13.37 3.48 -14.03
CA GLY A 353 14.12 2.98 -12.87
C GLY A 353 15.13 3.97 -12.28
N ARG A 354 15.21 5.22 -12.77
CA ARG A 354 16.20 6.19 -12.29
C ARG A 354 15.73 6.98 -11.08
N TRP A 355 14.46 7.31 -11.01
CA TRP A 355 13.91 8.22 -10.02
C TRP A 355 12.99 7.49 -9.05
N LEU A 356 13.03 7.92 -7.80
CA LEU A 356 12.08 7.53 -6.77
C LEU A 356 11.27 8.77 -6.38
N VAL A 357 9.95 8.63 -6.30
CA VAL A 357 9.08 9.60 -5.65
C VAL A 357 8.56 9.01 -4.34
N THR A 358 8.53 9.81 -3.29
CA THR A 358 7.93 9.40 -2.00
C THR A 358 7.41 10.64 -1.27
N ASP A 359 6.55 10.44 -0.30
CA ASP A 359 6.02 11.51 0.54
C ASP A 359 6.54 11.40 1.98
N GLY A 360 6.00 12.24 2.85
CA GLY A 360 6.15 12.10 4.29
C GLY A 360 4.90 12.56 5.00
N TYR A 361 4.89 12.38 6.32
CA TYR A 361 3.74 12.71 7.14
C TYR A 361 3.68 14.20 7.51
N PRO A 362 2.48 14.70 7.90
CA PRO A 362 2.32 16.10 8.30
C PRO A 362 3.31 16.52 9.40
N ASP A 363 4.00 17.63 9.17
CA ASP A 363 4.85 18.29 10.15
C ASP A 363 4.02 18.98 11.27
N THR A 364 4.68 19.63 12.22
CA THR A 364 3.99 20.36 13.31
C THR A 364 3.14 21.54 12.82
N ARG A 365 3.34 21.98 11.57
CA ARG A 365 2.54 23.00 10.88
C ARG A 365 1.46 22.39 9.98
N SER A 366 1.20 21.08 10.12
CA SER A 366 0.22 20.35 9.33
C SER A 366 0.54 20.40 7.84
N ARG A 367 1.80 20.11 7.47
CA ARG A 367 2.19 20.04 6.06
C ARG A 367 2.97 18.77 5.73
N GLN A 368 2.56 18.08 4.67
CA GLN A 368 3.18 16.87 4.14
C GLN A 368 4.21 17.23 3.07
N PRO A 369 5.45 16.74 3.16
CA PRO A 369 6.42 16.89 2.07
C PRO A 369 6.21 15.89 0.94
N LEU A 370 6.64 16.26 -0.25
CA LEU A 370 6.80 15.42 -1.42
C LEU A 370 8.27 15.47 -1.86
N TYR A 371 8.87 14.30 -1.98
CA TYR A 371 10.29 14.11 -2.28
C TYR A 371 10.48 13.42 -3.63
N LEU A 372 11.51 13.85 -4.35
CA LEU A 372 12.04 13.19 -5.53
C LEU A 372 13.50 12.83 -5.26
N TRP A 373 13.92 11.66 -5.68
CA TRP A 373 15.27 11.15 -5.40
C TRP A 373 15.88 10.52 -6.65
N ASP A 374 17.08 10.96 -7.03
CA ASP A 374 17.87 10.32 -8.10
C ASP A 374 18.55 9.07 -7.54
N LEU A 375 18.14 7.88 -7.97
CA LEU A 375 18.70 6.61 -7.51
C LEU A 375 20.12 6.37 -8.06
N ARG A 376 20.48 7.01 -9.17
CA ARG A 376 21.80 6.88 -9.78
C ARG A 376 22.83 7.73 -9.06
N ASP A 377 22.51 9.00 -8.85
CA ASP A 377 23.43 9.97 -8.24
C ASP A 377 23.26 10.08 -6.72
N ASN A 378 22.27 9.36 -6.17
CA ASN A 378 21.92 9.33 -4.76
C ASN A 378 21.67 10.73 -4.17
N GLN A 379 20.82 11.52 -4.85
CA GLN A 379 20.53 12.91 -4.50
C GLN A 379 19.02 13.14 -4.33
N GLY A 380 18.64 13.65 -3.16
CA GLY A 380 17.26 14.00 -2.83
C GLY A 380 16.88 15.46 -3.05
N TYR A 381 15.60 15.68 -3.35
CA TYR A 381 14.95 16.97 -3.59
C TYR A 381 13.58 17.01 -2.88
N GLU A 382 13.32 18.04 -2.08
CA GLU A 382 11.96 18.35 -1.64
C GLU A 382 11.30 19.17 -2.75
N ILE A 383 10.40 18.55 -3.51
CA ILE A 383 9.77 19.17 -4.68
C ILE A 383 8.46 19.88 -4.33
N GLY A 384 7.91 19.61 -3.15
CA GLY A 384 6.70 20.26 -2.67
C GLY A 384 6.42 19.99 -1.20
N ARG A 385 5.58 20.84 -0.60
CA ARG A 385 5.08 20.65 0.76
C ARG A 385 3.68 21.24 0.89
N PHE A 386 2.70 20.39 1.17
CA PHE A 386 1.27 20.70 1.02
C PHE A 386 0.55 20.67 2.36
N HIS A 387 -0.46 21.52 2.53
CA HIS A 387 -1.26 21.54 3.75
C HIS A 387 -2.08 20.24 3.89
N ALA A 388 -2.08 19.69 5.11
CA ALA A 388 -2.80 18.49 5.48
C ALA A 388 -3.77 18.83 6.63
N PRO A 389 -5.09 18.89 6.38
CA PRO A 389 -6.07 19.22 7.42
C PRO A 389 -6.02 18.23 8.59
N ARG A 390 -5.97 18.73 9.82
CA ARG A 390 -5.81 17.87 11.03
C ARG A 390 -7.09 17.09 11.35
N GLU A 391 -8.22 17.62 10.94
CA GLU A 391 -9.55 17.01 11.04
C GLU A 391 -9.68 15.73 10.21
N LEU A 392 -8.80 15.52 9.23
CA LEU A 392 -8.76 14.32 8.41
C LEU A 392 -7.75 13.27 8.93
N ASP A 393 -7.20 13.36 10.15
CA ASP A 393 -6.24 12.36 10.66
C ASP A 393 -6.89 10.95 10.87
N GLY A 394 -6.08 9.90 11.02
CA GLY A 394 -6.56 8.54 11.28
C GLY A 394 -7.01 7.77 10.03
N GLU A 395 -8.17 7.11 10.10
CA GLU A 395 -8.66 6.20 9.03
C GLU A 395 -9.10 6.94 7.75
N ILE A 396 -9.37 8.24 7.85
CA ILE A 396 -9.84 9.11 6.75
C ILE A 396 -8.73 10.01 6.18
N ARG A 397 -7.49 9.79 6.61
CA ARG A 397 -6.33 10.59 6.18
C ARG A 397 -6.10 10.59 4.69
N VAL A 398 -5.50 11.69 4.26
CA VAL A 398 -5.06 11.90 2.89
C VAL A 398 -3.54 11.79 2.92
N ASP A 399 -3.04 10.59 2.70
CA ASP A 399 -1.64 10.40 2.32
C ASP A 399 -1.47 10.84 0.87
N LEU A 400 -0.30 11.36 0.49
CA LEU A 400 -0.14 11.92 -0.87
C LEU A 400 -0.13 10.81 -1.92
N HIS A 401 0.39 9.64 -1.55
CA HIS A 401 0.52 8.46 -2.41
C HIS A 401 1.09 8.80 -3.80
N PRO A 402 2.27 9.43 -3.92
CA PRO A 402 2.73 9.94 -5.21
C PRO A 402 3.01 8.84 -6.22
N ARG A 403 2.58 9.06 -7.48
CA ARG A 403 2.66 8.09 -8.58
C ARG A 403 3.16 8.75 -9.86
N PHE A 404 4.15 8.17 -10.52
CA PHE A 404 4.61 8.64 -11.82
C PHE A 404 3.57 8.38 -12.93
N ASN A 405 3.54 9.27 -13.92
CA ASN A 405 2.94 8.96 -15.22
C ASN A 405 3.81 7.98 -16.01
N ARG A 406 3.27 7.46 -17.12
CA ARG A 406 3.90 6.42 -17.95
C ARG A 406 5.26 6.84 -18.55
N ASP A 407 5.45 8.13 -18.78
CA ASP A 407 6.70 8.68 -19.33
C ASP A 407 7.68 9.21 -18.26
N GLY A 408 7.33 9.14 -16.97
CA GLY A 408 8.14 9.67 -15.87
C GLY A 408 8.32 11.21 -15.88
N THR A 409 7.46 11.94 -16.59
CA THR A 409 7.50 13.40 -16.69
C THR A 409 6.64 14.11 -15.65
N HIS A 410 5.62 13.44 -15.14
CA HIS A 410 4.68 13.99 -14.16
C HIS A 410 4.50 13.05 -12.97
N VAL A 411 4.09 13.62 -11.83
CA VAL A 411 3.68 12.89 -10.64
C VAL A 411 2.25 13.29 -10.25
N CYS A 412 1.37 12.30 -10.13
CA CYS A 412 0.03 12.47 -9.58
C CYS A 412 0.01 12.10 -8.09
N PHE A 413 -0.62 12.93 -7.28
CA PHE A 413 -0.78 12.72 -5.84
C PHE A 413 -2.15 13.20 -5.35
N ASP A 414 -2.63 12.60 -4.26
CA ASP A 414 -3.86 13.00 -3.59
C ASP A 414 -3.56 14.09 -2.55
N SER A 415 -4.43 15.09 -2.37
CA SER A 415 -4.26 16.07 -1.30
C SER A 415 -5.59 16.67 -0.88
N ALA A 416 -5.67 17.13 0.37
CA ALA A 416 -6.76 17.96 0.87
C ALA A 416 -6.32 19.39 1.19
N MET A 417 -5.29 19.89 0.50
CA MET A 417 -4.71 21.22 0.78
C MET A 417 -5.68 22.39 0.59
N THR A 418 -6.77 22.20 -0.15
CA THR A 418 -7.86 23.17 -0.34
C THR A 418 -9.08 22.92 0.56
N GLY A 419 -8.98 21.97 1.51
CA GLY A 419 -10.09 21.54 2.37
C GLY A 419 -10.99 20.46 1.76
N ARG A 420 -10.76 20.07 0.50
CA ARG A 420 -11.42 18.92 -0.16
C ARG A 420 -10.36 17.96 -0.66
N ARG A 421 -10.61 16.65 -0.57
CA ARG A 421 -9.76 15.64 -1.22
C ARG A 421 -9.88 15.81 -2.74
N ALA A 422 -8.73 16.03 -3.37
CA ALA A 422 -8.58 16.25 -4.80
C ALA A 422 -7.28 15.60 -5.28
N MET A 423 -7.23 15.28 -6.57
CA MET A 423 -6.01 14.83 -7.23
C MET A 423 -5.29 16.02 -7.85
N TYR A 424 -3.97 16.00 -7.71
CA TYR A 424 -3.05 16.99 -8.25
C TYR A 424 -2.00 16.30 -9.11
N ASP A 425 -1.47 17.05 -10.05
CA ASP A 425 -0.45 16.62 -11.00
C ASP A 425 0.67 17.67 -11.03
N VAL A 426 1.92 17.23 -11.07
CA VAL A 426 3.09 18.13 -11.10
C VAL A 426 4.12 17.66 -12.11
N ASP A 427 4.55 18.55 -13.00
CA ASP A 427 5.66 18.32 -13.94
C ASP A 427 6.98 18.29 -13.18
N VAL A 428 7.68 17.15 -13.25
CA VAL A 428 8.96 16.92 -12.58
C VAL A 428 10.17 17.06 -13.51
N THR A 429 9.95 17.29 -14.80
CA THR A 429 11.04 17.46 -15.79
C THR A 429 12.02 18.60 -15.48
N PRO A 430 11.65 19.71 -14.81
CA PRO A 430 12.63 20.71 -14.38
C PRO A 430 13.68 20.19 -13.39
N VAL A 431 13.44 19.03 -12.77
CA VAL A 431 14.40 18.34 -11.88
C VAL A 431 14.98 17.11 -12.57
N THR A 432 14.15 16.30 -13.25
CA THR A 432 14.58 15.00 -13.78
C THR A 432 15.40 15.07 -15.06
N ARG A 433 15.34 16.20 -15.78
CA ARG A 433 16.04 16.45 -17.05
C ARG A 433 17.01 17.63 -16.97
N ALA A 434 17.29 18.12 -15.76
CA ALA A 434 18.16 19.25 -15.50
C ALA A 434 19.64 18.97 -15.80
#